data_AF-A0AB74BXV3-F1
#
_entry.id   AF-A0AB74BXV3-F1
#
_cell.length_a   1.000
_cell.length_b   1.000
_cell.length_c   1.000
_cell.angle_alpha   90.00
_cell.angle_beta   90.00
_cell.angle_gamma   90.00
#
_symmetry.space_group_name_H-M   'P 1'
#
loop_
_entity.id
_entity.type
_entity.pdbx_description
1 polymer ?
#
loop_
_entity_poly.entity_id
_entity_poly.type
_entity_poly.pdbx_seq_one_letter_code
_entity_poly.pdbx_strand_id
1 'polypeptide(L)'
;MTTSKPLPLLNLTGNWVMEKSLSTNVEPMMKLQRLNWLIRRAFRHITITFTITEYASIGPDNSPLALHIDVVHTVTGGFNGTTEKRTLDWNPYVHRDHVFGNLSVRSRLIGGVEDEDGHVRPALELDTPSIDERAYDFLRGVVSSEGELEDGFLLEESPPNSVGTSRGGWLHTVSRSEELGWTMEQVWGFEMIHGERYHTRRVVLINKYGDCAMARIVYKWHSEIKEE
;
A
#
# COMPACT_ATOMS: atom_id res chain seq x y z
N MET A 1 -10.08 -28.97 5.26
CA MET A 1 -9.85 -27.78 6.09
C MET A 1 -8.78 -26.96 5.41
N THR A 2 -9.03 -25.69 5.16
CA THR A 2 -8.01 -24.78 4.61
C THR A 2 -7.11 -24.34 5.75
N THR A 3 -5.80 -24.52 5.62
CA THR A 3 -4.81 -24.05 6.60
C THR A 3 -4.05 -22.85 6.04
N SER A 4 -3.44 -22.03 6.89
CA SER A 4 -2.59 -20.91 6.47
C SER A 4 -1.11 -21.27 6.67
N LYS A 5 -0.26 -20.78 5.77
CA LYS A 5 1.19 -20.94 5.83
C LYS A 5 1.87 -19.59 5.64
N PRO A 6 2.77 -19.14 6.55
CA PRO A 6 3.58 -17.95 6.34
C PRO A 6 4.32 -17.98 5.01
N LEU A 7 4.30 -16.88 4.27
CA LEU A 7 4.93 -16.78 2.96
C LEU A 7 5.43 -15.34 2.73
N PRO A 8 6.74 -15.08 2.69
CA PRO A 8 7.27 -13.74 2.43
C PRO A 8 7.06 -13.38 0.95
N LEU A 9 6.01 -12.61 0.67
CA LEU A 9 5.63 -12.21 -0.69
C LEU A 9 6.43 -10.99 -1.16
N LEU A 10 6.54 -10.00 -0.28
CA LEU A 10 7.26 -8.76 -0.52
C LEU A 10 8.23 -8.47 0.64
N ASN A 11 8.51 -9.44 1.51
CA ASN A 11 9.33 -9.25 2.71
C ASN A 11 8.80 -8.11 3.61
N LEU A 12 7.46 -8.02 3.76
CA LEU A 12 6.78 -7.00 4.57
C LEU A 12 6.40 -7.51 5.96
N THR A 13 6.41 -8.82 6.21
CA THR A 13 5.98 -9.41 7.47
C THR A 13 6.76 -8.82 8.67
N GLY A 14 6.06 -8.17 9.60
CA GLY A 14 6.66 -7.51 10.77
C GLY A 14 5.94 -6.25 11.23
N ASN A 15 6.56 -5.53 12.15
CA ASN A 15 6.06 -4.28 12.71
C ASN A 15 6.79 -3.08 12.10
N TRP A 16 6.01 -2.07 11.72
CA TRP A 16 6.47 -0.88 11.02
C TRP A 16 5.91 0.37 11.69
N VAL A 17 6.68 1.45 11.74
CA VAL A 17 6.23 2.75 12.27
C VAL A 17 6.22 3.77 11.15
N MET A 18 5.14 4.56 11.05
CA MET A 18 5.03 5.62 10.06
C MET A 18 6.00 6.78 10.36
N GLU A 19 6.89 7.07 9.41
CA GLU A 19 7.84 8.19 9.46
C GLU A 19 7.19 9.42 8.83
N LYS A 20 6.49 10.21 9.65
CA LYS A 20 5.74 11.37 9.15
C LYS A 20 6.62 12.49 8.60
N SER A 21 7.84 12.65 9.11
CA SER A 21 8.79 13.67 8.62
C SER A 21 9.33 13.33 7.24
N LEU A 22 9.40 12.05 6.88
CA LEU A 22 9.82 11.56 5.56
C LEU A 22 8.64 11.37 4.60
N SER A 23 7.43 11.27 5.14
CA SER A 23 6.20 11.23 4.35
C SER A 23 5.86 12.61 3.79
N THR A 24 5.28 12.64 2.60
CA THR A 24 4.69 13.87 2.05
C THR A 24 3.50 14.33 2.91
N ASN A 25 3.09 15.59 2.76
CA ASN A 25 1.91 16.10 3.47
C ASN A 25 0.63 15.33 3.07
N VAL A 26 0.11 14.52 4.00
CA VAL A 26 -1.11 13.72 3.80
C VAL A 26 -2.41 14.49 4.06
N GLU A 27 -2.36 15.74 4.56
CA GLU A 27 -3.56 16.51 4.89
C GLU A 27 -4.50 16.74 3.68
N PRO A 28 -4.01 17.06 2.46
CA PRO A 28 -4.86 17.17 1.28
C PRO A 28 -5.66 15.88 1.01
N MET A 29 -4.99 14.73 1.07
CA MET A 29 -5.64 13.41 0.90
C MET A 29 -6.74 13.19 1.96
N MET A 30 -6.45 13.50 3.23
CA MET A 30 -7.44 13.37 4.31
C MET A 30 -8.66 14.29 4.13
N LYS A 31 -8.46 15.51 3.57
CA LYS A 31 -9.56 16.42 3.22
C LYS A 31 -10.44 15.81 2.13
N LEU A 32 -9.84 15.23 1.10
CA LEU A 32 -10.57 14.57 0.01
C LEU A 32 -11.32 13.33 0.50
N GLN A 33 -10.80 12.62 1.50
CA GLN A 33 -11.48 11.55 2.22
C GLN A 33 -12.57 12.03 3.18
N ARG A 34 -12.76 13.35 3.31
CA ARG A 34 -13.71 14.02 4.21
C ARG A 34 -13.48 13.73 5.70
N LEU A 35 -12.24 13.45 6.09
CA LEU A 35 -11.89 13.38 7.50
C LEU A 35 -12.09 14.75 8.17
N ASN A 36 -12.83 14.73 9.27
CA ASN A 36 -13.13 15.95 10.00
C ASN A 36 -11.85 16.63 10.51
N TRP A 37 -11.93 17.94 10.77
CA TRP A 37 -10.76 18.73 11.17
C TRP A 37 -10.10 18.23 12.48
N LEU A 38 -10.89 17.68 13.41
CA LEU A 38 -10.36 17.15 14.67
C LEU A 38 -9.45 15.94 14.44
N ILE A 39 -9.87 14.98 13.60
CA ILE A 39 -9.07 13.81 13.22
C ILE A 39 -7.79 14.26 12.50
N ARG A 40 -7.90 15.19 11.54
CA ARG A 40 -6.74 15.71 10.80
C ARG A 40 -5.73 16.41 11.72
N ARG A 41 -6.20 17.14 12.73
CA ARG A 41 -5.34 17.78 13.73
C ARG A 41 -4.67 16.73 14.64
N ALA A 42 -5.44 15.76 15.13
CA ALA A 42 -4.92 14.69 15.97
C ALA A 42 -3.85 13.86 15.26
N PHE A 43 -4.02 13.61 13.95
CA PHE A 43 -3.07 12.87 13.13
C PHE A 43 -1.62 13.37 13.26
N ARG A 44 -1.40 14.67 13.47
CA ARG A 44 -0.05 15.23 13.61
C ARG A 44 0.69 14.72 14.85
N HIS A 45 -0.04 14.34 15.89
CA HIS A 45 0.52 14.01 17.20
C HIS A 45 0.50 12.52 17.54
N ILE A 46 -0.27 11.69 16.82
CA ILE A 46 -0.39 10.25 17.09
C ILE A 46 0.69 9.43 16.38
N THR A 47 1.29 8.43 17.02
CA THR A 47 2.13 7.46 16.32
C THR A 47 1.22 6.39 15.70
N ILE A 48 1.52 6.02 14.45
CA ILE A 48 0.82 4.97 13.70
C ILE A 48 1.81 3.84 13.46
N THR A 49 1.44 2.65 13.93
CA THR A 49 2.23 1.42 13.80
C THR A 49 1.42 0.39 13.04
N PHE A 50 2.05 -0.26 12.06
CA PHE A 50 1.45 -1.31 11.25
C PHE A 50 2.10 -2.65 11.60
N THR A 51 1.28 -3.66 11.88
CA THR A 51 1.71 -5.06 11.87
C THR A 51 1.23 -5.67 10.56
N ILE A 52 2.16 -6.09 9.72
CA ILE A 52 1.86 -6.72 8.43
C ILE A 52 2.15 -8.21 8.53
N THR A 53 1.23 -9.05 8.05
CA THR A 53 1.41 -10.50 7.98
C THR A 53 1.15 -10.98 6.55
N GLU A 54 2.09 -11.74 5.98
CA GLU A 54 1.99 -12.32 4.64
C GLU A 54 1.87 -13.85 4.73
N TYR A 55 0.88 -14.41 4.05
CA TYR A 55 0.63 -15.85 4.11
C TYR A 55 -0.10 -16.36 2.87
N ALA A 56 -0.03 -17.67 2.66
CA ALA A 56 -0.85 -18.38 1.68
C ALA A 56 -1.90 -19.23 2.39
N SER A 57 -3.13 -19.22 1.87
CA SER A 57 -4.12 -20.25 2.20
C SER A 57 -3.80 -21.50 1.39
N ILE A 58 -3.76 -22.67 2.03
CA ILE A 58 -3.42 -23.95 1.41
C ILE A 58 -4.57 -24.96 1.53
N GLY A 59 -4.77 -25.73 0.46
CA GLY A 59 -5.74 -26.80 0.39
C GLY A 59 -5.32 -28.04 1.20
N PRO A 60 -6.20 -29.06 1.29
CA PRO A 60 -5.92 -30.31 2.01
C PRO A 60 -4.68 -31.07 1.49
N ASP A 61 -4.28 -30.81 0.25
CA ASP A 61 -3.14 -31.38 -0.46
C ASP A 61 -1.88 -30.49 -0.42
N ASN A 62 -1.87 -29.45 0.42
CA ASN A 62 -0.85 -28.40 0.50
C ASN A 62 -0.71 -27.54 -0.78
N SER A 63 -1.66 -27.59 -1.72
CA SER A 63 -1.67 -26.68 -2.87
C SER A 63 -2.03 -25.26 -2.44
N PRO A 64 -1.34 -24.21 -2.95
CA PRO A 64 -1.70 -22.83 -2.65
C PRO A 64 -3.04 -22.47 -3.31
N LEU A 65 -4.01 -22.00 -2.52
CA LEU A 65 -5.33 -21.57 -2.98
C LEU A 65 -5.39 -20.06 -3.21
N ALA A 66 -4.80 -19.29 -2.30
CA ALA A 66 -4.82 -17.83 -2.36
C ALA A 66 -3.65 -17.22 -1.57
N LEU A 67 -3.21 -16.05 -2.00
CA LEU A 67 -2.19 -15.24 -1.33
C LEU A 67 -2.86 -14.13 -0.54
N HIS A 68 -2.33 -13.82 0.64
CA HIS A 68 -2.92 -12.87 1.56
C HIS A 68 -1.90 -11.91 2.16
N ILE A 69 -2.36 -10.69 2.41
CA ILE A 69 -1.66 -9.68 3.20
C ILE A 69 -2.66 -9.06 4.17
N ASP A 70 -2.42 -9.27 5.46
CA ASP A 70 -3.19 -8.66 6.53
C ASP A 70 -2.39 -7.51 7.12
N VAL A 71 -3.06 -6.38 7.37
CA VAL A 71 -2.46 -5.20 8.00
C VAL A 71 -3.30 -4.79 9.20
N VAL A 72 -2.68 -4.78 10.38
CA VAL A 72 -3.27 -4.26 11.61
C VAL A 72 -2.67 -2.89 11.89
N HIS A 73 -3.48 -1.86 11.82
CA HIS A 73 -3.10 -0.50 12.20
C HIS A 73 -3.35 -0.30 13.68
N THR A 74 -2.33 0.15 14.41
CA THR A 74 -2.45 0.57 15.80
C THR A 74 -2.08 2.05 15.91
N VAL A 75 -2.81 2.77 16.76
CA VAL A 75 -2.71 4.22 16.86
C VAL A 75 -2.60 4.59 18.33
N THR A 76 -1.60 5.39 18.69
CA THR A 76 -1.43 5.85 20.08
C THR A 76 -2.50 6.87 20.47
N GLY A 77 -2.75 7.03 21.76
CA GLY A 77 -3.62 8.09 22.28
C GLY A 77 -5.10 7.69 22.38
N GLY A 78 -5.39 6.40 22.49
CA GLY A 78 -6.74 5.89 22.73
C GLY A 78 -7.65 5.83 21.50
N PHE A 79 -7.09 6.06 20.30
CA PHE A 79 -7.81 5.86 19.05
C PHE A 79 -7.86 4.37 18.70
N ASN A 80 -9.00 3.92 18.18
CA ASN A 80 -9.12 2.54 17.71
C ASN A 80 -8.28 2.34 16.46
N GLY A 81 -7.56 1.24 16.41
CA GLY A 81 -6.90 0.75 15.22
C GLY A 81 -7.89 0.24 14.17
N THR A 82 -7.42 0.02 12.94
CA THR A 82 -8.17 -0.68 11.90
C THR A 82 -7.46 -1.95 11.49
N THR A 83 -8.19 -2.91 10.93
CA THR A 83 -7.62 -4.12 10.35
C THR A 83 -8.08 -4.25 8.92
N GLU A 84 -7.12 -4.45 8.02
CA GLU A 84 -7.33 -4.61 6.60
C GLU A 84 -6.88 -6.01 6.21
N LYS A 85 -7.81 -6.86 5.79
CA LYS A 85 -7.52 -8.21 5.29
C LYS A 85 -7.62 -8.22 3.79
N ARG A 86 -6.57 -8.67 3.11
CA ARG A 86 -6.50 -8.65 1.63
C ARG A 86 -6.25 -10.03 1.09
N THR A 87 -7.03 -10.41 0.09
CA THR A 87 -6.70 -11.51 -0.84
C THR A 87 -6.12 -10.89 -2.10
N LEU A 88 -5.00 -11.44 -2.59
CA LEU A 88 -4.25 -10.88 -3.72
C LEU A 88 -4.70 -11.45 -5.07
N ASP A 89 -6.01 -11.51 -5.30
CA ASP A 89 -6.64 -12.10 -6.49
C ASP A 89 -7.33 -11.07 -7.39
N TRP A 90 -7.17 -9.77 -7.07
CA TRP A 90 -7.80 -8.65 -7.76
C TRP A 90 -9.34 -8.61 -7.67
N ASN A 91 -9.98 -9.47 -6.88
CA ASN A 91 -11.41 -9.37 -6.62
C ASN A 91 -11.71 -8.24 -5.62
N PRO A 92 -12.82 -7.50 -5.80
CA PRO A 92 -13.24 -6.50 -4.84
C PRO A 92 -13.86 -7.14 -3.59
N TYR A 93 -13.36 -6.75 -2.42
CA TYR A 93 -13.88 -7.14 -1.12
C TYR A 93 -14.34 -5.90 -0.37
N VAL A 94 -15.57 -5.94 0.13
CA VAL A 94 -16.11 -4.86 0.97
C VAL A 94 -15.68 -5.11 2.41
N HIS A 95 -15.07 -4.11 3.02
CA HIS A 95 -14.85 -4.08 4.46
C HIS A 95 -15.34 -2.77 5.04
N ARG A 96 -15.77 -2.82 6.30
CA ARG A 96 -16.20 -1.64 7.05
C ARG A 96 -15.15 -1.32 8.09
N ASP A 97 -14.71 -0.08 8.11
CA ASP A 97 -13.94 0.45 9.23
C ASP A 97 -14.58 1.74 9.78
N HIS A 98 -14.16 2.12 10.98
CA HIS A 98 -14.77 3.22 11.72
C HIS A 98 -14.20 4.61 11.32
N VAL A 99 -13.15 4.64 10.51
CA VAL A 99 -12.49 5.87 10.04
C VAL A 99 -13.05 6.30 8.67
N PHE A 100 -13.24 5.35 7.78
CA PHE A 100 -13.57 5.57 6.36
C PHE A 100 -14.93 4.99 5.94
N GLY A 101 -15.63 4.27 6.81
CA GLY A 101 -16.93 3.68 6.53
C GLY A 101 -16.81 2.39 5.72
N ASN A 102 -17.71 2.19 4.76
CA ASN A 102 -17.67 1.06 3.84
C ASN A 102 -16.69 1.32 2.68
N LEU A 103 -15.69 0.45 2.56
CA LEU A 103 -14.68 0.47 1.53
C LEU A 103 -14.74 -0.80 0.69
N SER A 104 -14.79 -0.64 -0.63
CA SER A 104 -14.51 -1.74 -1.57
C SER A 104 -13.03 -1.72 -1.92
N VAL A 105 -12.31 -2.78 -1.57
CA VAL A 105 -10.86 -2.88 -1.74
C VAL A 105 -10.51 -4.11 -2.56
N ARG A 106 -9.59 -3.95 -3.49
CA ARG A 106 -8.93 -5.08 -4.14
C ARG A 106 -7.43 -4.88 -4.19
N SER A 107 -6.70 -5.98 -4.33
CA SER A 107 -5.24 -5.97 -4.29
C SER A 107 -4.68 -7.08 -5.18
N ARG A 108 -3.52 -6.85 -5.78
CA ARG A 108 -2.78 -7.84 -6.55
C ARG A 108 -1.28 -7.60 -6.43
N LEU A 109 -0.49 -8.65 -6.58
CA LEU A 109 0.94 -8.51 -6.87
C LEU A 109 1.12 -8.11 -8.32
N ILE A 110 2.04 -7.19 -8.58
CA ILE A 110 2.47 -6.82 -9.93
C ILE A 110 3.99 -7.00 -10.03
N GLY A 111 4.43 -7.47 -11.20
CA GLY A 111 5.85 -7.57 -11.54
C GLY A 111 6.40 -6.26 -12.10
N GLY A 112 7.62 -6.32 -12.62
CA GLY A 112 8.30 -5.19 -13.23
C GLY A 112 8.27 -5.16 -14.75
N VAL A 113 8.36 -3.96 -15.29
CA VAL A 113 8.61 -3.67 -16.70
C VAL A 113 9.79 -2.71 -16.78
N GLU A 114 10.70 -2.97 -17.71
CA GLU A 114 11.86 -2.12 -17.97
C GLU A 114 11.42 -0.89 -18.78
N ASP A 115 11.80 0.31 -18.33
CA ASP A 115 11.58 1.55 -19.06
C ASP A 115 12.71 1.82 -20.07
N GLU A 116 12.58 2.92 -20.84
CA GLU A 116 13.52 3.29 -21.90
C GLU A 116 14.95 3.54 -21.37
N ASP A 117 15.08 3.91 -20.10
CA ASP A 117 16.35 4.17 -19.43
C ASP A 117 16.94 2.91 -18.76
N GLY A 118 16.28 1.76 -18.88
CA GLY A 118 16.72 0.49 -18.32
C GLY A 118 16.34 0.27 -16.85
N HIS A 119 15.51 1.12 -16.25
CA HIS A 119 15.04 0.91 -14.89
C HIS A 119 13.84 -0.03 -14.88
N VAL A 120 13.85 -1.01 -13.97
CA VAL A 120 12.71 -1.91 -13.76
C VAL A 120 11.73 -1.24 -12.79
N ARG A 121 10.55 -0.88 -13.29
CA ARG A 121 9.49 -0.19 -12.56
C ARG A 121 8.24 -1.07 -12.45
N PRO A 122 7.30 -0.80 -11.53
CA PRO A 122 6.06 -1.55 -11.44
C PRO A 122 5.30 -1.55 -12.77
N ALA A 123 4.88 -2.74 -13.23
CA ALA A 123 4.03 -2.94 -14.40
C ALA A 123 2.57 -2.59 -14.04
N LEU A 124 2.34 -1.32 -13.75
CA LEU A 124 1.08 -0.81 -13.26
C LEU A 124 0.09 -0.60 -14.41
N GLU A 125 -1.03 -1.33 -14.36
CA GLU A 125 -2.23 -0.99 -15.11
C GLU A 125 -3.21 -0.29 -14.17
N LEU A 126 -3.52 0.96 -14.45
CA LEU A 126 -4.43 1.76 -13.64
C LEU A 126 -5.84 1.18 -13.70
N ASP A 127 -6.55 1.28 -12.58
CA ASP A 127 -7.98 1.04 -12.58
C ASP A 127 -8.82 2.29 -12.33
N THR A 128 -8.24 3.32 -11.72
CA THR A 128 -8.93 4.61 -11.58
C THR A 128 -8.84 5.35 -12.91
N PRO A 129 -9.98 5.68 -13.56
CA PRO A 129 -9.96 6.53 -14.73
C PRO A 129 -9.50 7.94 -14.35
N SER A 130 -8.99 8.69 -15.32
CA SER A 130 -8.64 10.10 -15.15
C SER A 130 -7.44 10.38 -14.23
N ILE A 131 -6.58 9.41 -13.98
CA ILE A 131 -5.22 9.66 -13.48
C ILE A 131 -4.39 10.21 -14.65
N ASP A 132 -3.77 11.37 -14.44
CA ASP A 132 -2.89 11.99 -15.43
C ASP A 132 -1.51 11.32 -15.46
N GLU A 133 -0.71 11.67 -16.48
CA GLU A 133 0.62 11.09 -16.69
C GLU A 133 1.55 11.31 -15.50
N ARG A 134 1.53 12.50 -14.87
CA ARG A 134 2.35 12.79 -13.69
C ARG A 134 1.97 11.90 -12.51
N ALA A 135 0.69 11.70 -12.27
CA ALA A 135 0.21 10.85 -11.19
C ALA A 135 0.48 9.36 -11.47
N TYR A 136 0.44 8.94 -12.74
CA TYR A 136 0.86 7.62 -13.17
C TYR A 136 2.35 7.38 -12.93
N ASP A 137 3.19 8.31 -13.37
CA ASP A 137 4.65 8.28 -13.16
C ASP A 137 5.00 8.31 -11.67
N PHE A 138 4.28 9.12 -10.90
CA PHE A 138 4.41 9.13 -9.45
C PHE A 138 4.11 7.76 -8.85
N LEU A 139 3.00 7.10 -9.22
CA LEU A 139 2.65 5.76 -8.72
C LEU A 139 3.69 4.69 -9.06
N ARG A 140 4.37 4.84 -10.20
CA ARG A 140 5.46 3.92 -10.63
C ARG A 140 6.82 4.28 -10.03
N GLY A 141 6.90 5.38 -9.30
CA GLY A 141 8.13 5.84 -8.65
C GLY A 141 9.07 6.62 -9.56
N VAL A 142 8.65 7.01 -10.75
CA VAL A 142 9.47 7.75 -11.73
C VAL A 142 9.75 9.17 -11.24
N VAL A 143 8.73 9.81 -10.67
CA VAL A 143 8.82 11.19 -10.15
C VAL A 143 8.36 11.28 -8.70
N SER A 144 8.85 12.29 -7.99
CA SER A 144 8.37 12.70 -6.66
C SER A 144 6.95 13.27 -6.74
N SER A 145 6.33 13.53 -5.58
CA SER A 145 5.02 14.20 -5.55
C SER A 145 5.05 15.60 -6.18
N GLU A 146 6.24 16.21 -6.30
CA GLU A 146 6.44 17.53 -6.94
C GLU A 146 6.82 17.43 -8.42
N GLY A 147 6.99 16.22 -8.96
CA GLY A 147 7.32 15.99 -10.38
C GLY A 147 8.82 15.94 -10.69
N GLU A 148 9.67 15.87 -9.68
CA GLU A 148 11.12 15.72 -9.85
C GLU A 148 11.47 14.24 -10.07
N LEU A 149 12.40 13.93 -10.98
CA LEU A 149 12.84 12.55 -11.20
C LEU A 149 13.45 11.93 -9.93
N GLU A 150 13.12 10.67 -9.65
CA GLU A 150 13.64 9.91 -8.52
C GLU A 150 14.04 8.47 -8.92
N ASP A 151 15.01 7.91 -8.19
CA ASP A 151 15.37 6.49 -8.29
C ASP A 151 14.15 5.58 -8.03
N GLY A 152 13.25 6.03 -7.14
CA GLY A 152 11.98 5.37 -6.87
C GLY A 152 12.13 4.02 -6.16
N PHE A 153 11.26 3.08 -6.54
CA PHE A 153 11.21 1.78 -5.89
C PHE A 153 12.44 0.91 -6.15
N LEU A 154 12.90 0.24 -5.10
CA LEU A 154 13.88 -0.82 -5.15
C LEU A 154 13.33 -2.05 -5.89
N LEU A 155 14.23 -2.71 -6.61
CA LEU A 155 14.01 -4.02 -7.19
C LEU A 155 14.28 -5.09 -6.14
N GLU A 156 13.24 -5.52 -5.44
CA GLU A 156 13.30 -6.68 -4.54
C GLU A 156 13.22 -7.98 -5.36
N GLU A 157 13.92 -9.02 -4.92
CA GLU A 157 13.81 -10.34 -5.56
C GLU A 157 12.40 -10.90 -5.37
N SER A 158 11.82 -11.39 -6.48
CA SER A 158 10.50 -12.02 -6.43
C SER A 158 10.57 -13.31 -5.58
N PRO A 159 9.52 -13.67 -4.82
CA PRO A 159 9.51 -14.92 -4.07
C PRO A 159 9.80 -16.09 -5.00
N PRO A 160 10.54 -17.11 -4.55
CA PRO A 160 10.98 -18.24 -5.38
C PRO A 160 9.82 -19.06 -6.00
N ASN A 161 8.56 -18.78 -5.63
CA ASN A 161 7.34 -19.43 -6.12
C ASN A 161 6.35 -18.45 -6.79
N SER A 162 6.76 -17.22 -7.10
CA SER A 162 5.91 -16.29 -7.86
C SER A 162 5.88 -16.73 -9.33
N VAL A 163 4.66 -17.00 -9.82
CA VAL A 163 4.42 -17.47 -11.18
C VAL A 163 4.70 -16.32 -12.15
N GLY A 164 5.83 -16.36 -12.86
CA GLY A 164 6.13 -15.42 -13.93
C GLY A 164 7.62 -15.23 -14.21
N THR A 165 7.95 -14.69 -15.38
CA THR A 165 9.30 -14.24 -15.77
C THR A 165 9.59 -12.78 -15.38
N SER A 166 8.65 -12.13 -14.68
CA SER A 166 8.75 -10.71 -14.33
C SER A 166 9.72 -10.50 -13.17
N ARG A 167 10.72 -9.62 -13.37
CA ARG A 167 11.65 -9.17 -12.33
C ARG A 167 10.93 -8.22 -11.36
N GLY A 168 11.18 -8.36 -10.06
CA GLY A 168 10.61 -7.47 -9.04
C GLY A 168 9.22 -7.89 -8.56
N GLY A 169 8.84 -7.35 -7.40
CA GLY A 169 7.50 -7.52 -6.81
C GLY A 169 7.03 -6.25 -6.12
N TRP A 170 5.82 -5.80 -6.45
CA TRP A 170 5.12 -4.69 -5.80
C TRP A 170 3.68 -5.06 -5.51
N LEU A 171 3.04 -4.37 -4.57
CA LEU A 171 1.61 -4.50 -4.33
C LEU A 171 0.86 -3.35 -5.01
N HIS A 172 -0.11 -3.68 -5.85
CA HIS A 172 -1.08 -2.72 -6.37
C HIS A 172 -2.40 -2.86 -5.62
N THR A 173 -2.90 -1.75 -5.07
CA THR A 173 -4.16 -1.75 -4.32
C THR A 173 -5.05 -0.62 -4.79
N VAL A 174 -6.36 -0.87 -4.80
CA VAL A 174 -7.38 0.14 -5.09
C VAL A 174 -8.46 0.06 -4.02
N SER A 175 -8.72 1.18 -3.36
CA SER A 175 -9.77 1.33 -2.36
C SER A 175 -10.78 2.38 -2.82
N ARG A 176 -12.07 2.06 -2.73
CA ARG A 176 -13.17 2.95 -3.09
C ARG A 176 -14.10 3.13 -1.92
N SER A 177 -14.44 4.38 -1.61
CA SER A 177 -15.51 4.65 -0.65
C SER A 177 -16.87 4.50 -1.32
N GLU A 178 -17.70 3.60 -0.78
CA GLU A 178 -19.07 3.37 -1.25
C GLU A 178 -20.00 4.55 -0.94
N GLU A 179 -19.63 5.37 0.05
CA GLU A 179 -20.48 6.45 0.57
C GLU A 179 -19.98 7.84 0.13
N LEU A 180 -18.67 8.07 0.17
CA LEU A 180 -18.08 9.40 -0.01
C LEU A 180 -17.59 9.63 -1.45
N GLY A 181 -17.46 8.57 -2.25
CA GLY A 181 -17.16 8.63 -3.67
C GLY A 181 -15.72 9.04 -4.00
N TRP A 182 -14.77 8.82 -3.10
CA TRP A 182 -13.35 8.91 -3.42
C TRP A 182 -12.79 7.53 -3.79
N THR A 183 -11.80 7.52 -4.70
CA THR A 183 -11.00 6.36 -5.08
C THR A 183 -9.56 6.63 -4.72
N MET A 184 -8.89 5.65 -4.12
CA MET A 184 -7.50 5.70 -3.71
C MET A 184 -6.76 4.53 -4.36
N GLU A 185 -5.80 4.82 -5.21
CA GLU A 185 -4.97 3.86 -5.91
C GLU A 185 -3.54 3.96 -5.40
N GLN A 186 -2.92 2.82 -5.11
CA GLN A 186 -1.62 2.78 -4.45
C GLN A 186 -0.70 1.70 -5.00
N VAL A 187 0.59 2.01 -4.99
CA VAL A 187 1.67 1.03 -5.18
C VAL A 187 2.53 0.98 -3.93
N TRP A 188 2.81 -0.24 -3.47
CA TRP A 188 3.64 -0.51 -2.30
C TRP A 188 4.96 -1.14 -2.75
N GLY A 189 6.04 -0.71 -2.12
CA GLY A 189 7.36 -1.27 -2.33
C GLY A 189 8.35 -0.79 -1.27
N PHE A 190 9.63 -0.85 -1.62
CA PHE A 190 10.71 -0.28 -0.82
C PHE A 190 11.40 0.84 -1.59
N GLU A 191 11.89 1.85 -0.89
CA GLU A 191 12.66 2.95 -1.47
C GLU A 191 13.88 3.24 -0.57
N MET A 192 14.96 3.73 -1.19
CA MET A 192 16.09 4.29 -0.45
C MET A 192 15.84 5.77 -0.18
N ILE A 193 15.80 6.15 1.10
CA ILE A 193 15.64 7.53 1.52
C ILE A 193 16.80 7.87 2.46
N HIS A 194 17.63 8.84 2.08
CA HIS A 194 18.83 9.22 2.81
C HIS A 194 19.77 8.04 3.15
N GLY A 195 19.88 7.06 2.24
CA GLY A 195 20.74 5.90 2.41
C GLY A 195 20.17 4.78 3.30
N GLU A 196 18.93 4.91 3.78
CA GLU A 196 18.22 3.85 4.51
C GLU A 196 17.05 3.29 3.68
N ARG A 197 16.77 1.99 3.82
CA ARG A 197 15.66 1.30 3.16
C ARG A 197 14.37 1.45 3.96
N TYR A 198 13.31 1.95 3.32
CA TYR A 198 11.99 2.11 3.91
C TYR A 198 10.92 1.37 3.12
N HIS A 199 9.92 0.83 3.81
CA HIS A 199 8.68 0.46 3.13
C HIS A 199 7.94 1.74 2.79
N THR A 200 7.55 1.92 1.53
CA THR A 200 6.78 3.08 1.11
C THR A 200 5.50 2.70 0.38
N ARG A 201 4.53 3.60 0.46
CA ARG A 201 3.28 3.53 -0.30
C ARG A 201 3.13 4.84 -1.05
N ARG A 202 3.08 4.75 -2.37
CA ARG A 202 2.76 5.88 -3.23
C ARG A 202 1.28 5.83 -3.55
N VAL A 203 0.58 6.92 -3.23
CA VAL A 203 -0.88 6.99 -3.22
C VAL A 203 -1.35 8.13 -4.12
N VAL A 204 -2.29 7.82 -5.00
CA VAL A 204 -3.09 8.82 -5.72
C VAL A 204 -4.53 8.68 -5.25
N LEU A 205 -5.13 9.78 -4.83
CA LEU A 205 -6.53 9.81 -4.43
C LEU A 205 -7.29 10.82 -5.27
N ILE A 206 -8.40 10.39 -5.85
CA ILE A 206 -9.32 11.23 -6.63
C ILE A 206 -10.70 11.18 -5.98
N ASN A 207 -11.29 12.33 -5.69
CA ASN A 207 -12.67 12.40 -5.20
C ASN A 207 -13.69 12.45 -6.35
N LYS A 208 -14.99 12.34 -6.03
CA LYS A 208 -16.07 12.42 -7.03
C LYS A 208 -16.18 13.74 -7.81
N TYR A 209 -15.45 14.78 -7.40
CA TYR A 209 -15.40 16.07 -8.08
C TYR A 209 -14.19 16.20 -9.01
N GLY A 210 -13.31 15.18 -9.05
CA GLY A 210 -12.09 15.19 -9.84
C GLY A 210 -10.89 15.82 -9.13
N ASP A 211 -11.03 16.24 -7.86
CA ASP A 211 -9.88 16.74 -7.10
C ASP A 211 -8.92 15.59 -6.81
N CYS A 212 -7.64 15.82 -7.06
CA CYS A 212 -6.57 14.85 -6.88
C CYS A 212 -5.63 15.24 -5.74
N ALA A 213 -5.17 14.25 -4.97
CA ALA A 213 -4.03 14.39 -4.05
C ALA A 213 -3.07 13.21 -4.20
N MET A 214 -1.78 13.50 -4.19
CA MET A 214 -0.71 12.50 -4.18
C MET A 214 -0.03 12.48 -2.82
N ALA A 215 0.35 11.28 -2.36
CA ALA A 215 1.15 11.14 -1.15
C ALA A 215 2.12 9.96 -1.23
N ARG A 216 3.39 10.18 -0.87
CA ARG A 216 4.34 9.13 -0.51
C ARG A 216 4.31 8.99 1.01
N ILE A 217 3.93 7.81 1.46
CA ILE A 217 3.87 7.45 2.88
C ILE A 217 5.04 6.52 3.19
N VAL A 218 5.81 6.84 4.21
CA VAL A 218 7.07 6.16 4.55
C VAL A 218 6.93 5.43 5.88
N TYR A 219 7.39 4.18 5.92
CA TYR A 219 7.35 3.32 7.09
C TYR A 219 8.74 2.75 7.40
N LYS A 220 9.18 2.93 8.64
CA LYS A 220 10.43 2.38 9.16
C LYS A 220 10.18 1.03 9.82
N TRP A 221 11.06 0.07 9.56
CA TRP A 221 11.05 -1.21 10.25
C TRP A 221 11.24 -1.01 11.76
N HIS A 222 10.45 -1.71 12.57
CA HIS A 222 10.53 -1.65 14.02
C HIS A 222 10.98 -2.96 14.65
N SER A 223 10.28 -4.06 14.36
CA SER A 223 10.61 -5.38 14.93
C SER A 223 9.86 -6.50 14.20
N GLU A 224 10.31 -7.74 14.40
CA GLU A 224 9.52 -8.93 14.04
C GLU A 224 8.20 -9.00 14.83
N ILE A 225 7.26 -9.81 14.34
CA ILE A 225 6.04 -10.16 15.08
C ILE A 225 6.46 -11.13 16.19
N LYS A 226 6.12 -10.82 17.45
CA LYS A 226 6.34 -11.77 18.55
C LYS A 226 5.25 -12.85 18.45
N GLU A 227 5.65 -14.11 18.33
CA GLU A 227 4.75 -15.23 18.57
C GLU A 227 4.46 -15.28 20.07
N GLU A 228 3.16 -15.27 20.45
CA GLU A 228 2.71 -15.49 21.83
C GLU A 228 2.69 -16.98 22.18
#